data_AF-A0A9E0TR18-F1
#
_entry.id   AF-A0A9E0TR18-F1
#
_cell.length_a   1.000
_cell.length_b   1.000
_cell.length_c   1.000
_cell.angle_alpha   90.00
_cell.angle_beta   90.00
_cell.angle_gamma   90.00
#
_symmetry.space_group_name_H-M   'P 1'
#
loop_
_entity.id
_entity.type
_entity.pdbx_description
1 polymer ?
#
loop_
_entity_poly.entity_id
_entity_poly.type
_entity_poly.pdbx_seq_one_letter_code
_entity_poly.pdbx_strand_id
1 'polypeptide(L)'
;MKKLLFLLLSSLVAAAPLTAQDAPKPAQPPAHKQKKEKERPDTDIEKAMKKMGGAFRKLRGQAKAGAFTSDAVDLVATMKAAATEAAKHDPLKTKEIPEADRAKFVADYKAKMDEFNTTLDSLTAALKAGQTADAVALVGKLGKLQHGGHEEFQPKDY
;
A
#
# COMPACT_ATOMS: atom_id res chain seq x y z
N MET A 1 -38.34 15.03 22.25
CA MET A 1 -38.07 16.31 22.95
C MET A 1 -37.84 16.06 24.42
N LYS A 2 -36.63 16.30 24.94
CA LYS A 2 -36.39 16.56 26.36
C LYS A 2 -35.07 17.33 26.44
N LYS A 3 -35.19 18.63 26.67
CA LYS A 3 -34.11 19.56 26.94
C LYS A 3 -33.60 19.29 28.35
N LEU A 4 -32.29 19.27 28.56
CA LEU A 4 -31.74 19.60 29.87
C LEU A 4 -30.57 20.56 29.67
N LEU A 5 -30.90 21.82 29.89
CA LEU A 5 -30.03 22.97 29.96
C LEU A 5 -29.71 23.14 31.44
N PHE A 6 -28.44 23.07 31.81
CA PHE A 6 -27.98 23.51 33.13
C PHE A 6 -26.89 24.55 32.93
N LEU A 7 -27.16 25.72 33.49
CA LEU A 7 -26.43 26.97 33.40
C LEU A 7 -26.10 27.35 34.85
N LEU A 8 -24.82 27.58 35.16
CA LEU A 8 -24.29 28.15 36.43
C LEU A 8 -22.77 28.31 36.17
N LEU A 9 -22.16 29.47 35.93
CA LEU A 9 -22.13 30.80 36.59
C LEU A 9 -21.41 30.83 37.95
N SER A 10 -20.47 31.77 38.07
CA SER A 10 -19.63 32.20 39.21
C SER A 10 -18.28 31.46 39.38
N SER A 11 -17.14 32.11 39.65
CA SER A 11 -16.72 33.51 39.71
C SER A 11 -15.23 33.56 40.08
N LEU A 12 -14.48 34.51 39.50
CA LEU A 12 -13.39 35.32 40.10
C LEU A 12 -12.13 34.63 40.69
N VAL A 13 -10.96 34.93 40.10
CA VAL A 13 -9.73 35.35 40.82
C VAL A 13 -8.92 36.28 39.89
N ALA A 14 -8.51 37.43 40.42
CA ALA A 14 -7.58 38.37 39.80
C ALA A 14 -6.17 38.19 40.39
N ALA A 15 -5.12 38.26 39.56
CA ALA A 15 -3.81 38.84 39.86
C ALA A 15 -2.88 38.75 38.62
N ALA A 16 -2.31 39.87 38.21
CA ALA A 16 -1.13 39.99 37.35
C ALA A 16 0.00 40.62 38.19
N PRO A 17 1.27 40.75 37.72
CA PRO A 17 1.94 40.18 36.55
C PRO A 17 3.26 39.44 36.92
N LEU A 18 3.80 38.60 36.04
CA LEU A 18 5.23 38.27 36.06
C LEU A 18 5.71 38.06 34.63
N THR A 19 6.43 39.07 34.15
CA THR A 19 7.20 39.07 32.91
C THR A 19 8.41 38.14 33.03
N ALA A 20 8.81 37.63 31.87
CA ALA A 20 10.07 36.96 31.56
C ALA A 20 10.18 35.46 31.90
N GLN A 21 9.62 34.63 31.03
CA GLN A 21 10.31 33.41 30.59
C GLN A 21 10.33 33.36 29.07
N ASP A 22 11.54 33.56 28.54
CA ASP A 22 11.95 33.27 27.18
C ASP A 22 11.65 31.79 26.90
N ALA A 23 10.68 31.52 26.04
CA ALA A 23 10.34 30.18 25.58
C ALA A 23 10.29 30.16 24.06
N PRO A 24 11.17 29.37 23.44
CA PRO A 24 10.80 28.55 22.29
C PRO A 24 11.24 27.10 22.57
N LYS A 25 10.57 26.01 22.20
CA LYS A 25 9.56 25.72 21.18
C LYS A 25 9.05 24.29 21.51
N PRO A 26 7.77 23.95 21.31
CA PRO A 26 7.26 22.61 21.57
C PRO A 26 7.99 21.56 20.72
N ALA A 27 8.31 20.46 21.38
CA ALA A 27 8.97 19.28 20.82
C ALA A 27 8.31 18.82 19.52
N GLN A 28 9.10 18.78 18.45
CA GLN A 28 8.73 18.07 17.24
C GLN A 28 8.61 16.57 17.58
N PRO A 29 7.54 15.87 17.15
CA PRO A 29 7.47 14.42 17.25
C PRO A 29 8.64 13.81 16.46
N PRO A 30 9.17 12.64 16.91
CA PRO A 30 10.38 12.07 16.35
C PRO A 30 10.20 11.87 14.85
N ALA A 31 11.11 12.49 14.09
CA ALA A 31 11.34 12.20 12.70
C ALA A 31 11.29 10.68 12.52
N HIS A 32 10.41 10.23 11.62
CA HIS A 32 10.43 8.86 11.15
C HIS A 32 11.90 8.55 10.84
N LYS A 33 12.45 7.55 11.53
CA LYS A 33 13.73 6.94 11.16
C LYS A 33 13.55 6.50 9.72
N GLN A 34 13.94 7.37 8.78
CA GLN A 34 14.19 7.00 7.41
C GLN A 34 15.29 5.97 7.53
N LYS A 35 14.91 4.69 7.45
CA LYS A 35 15.86 3.66 7.08
C LYS A 35 16.52 4.22 5.82
N LYS A 36 17.81 4.52 5.93
CA LYS A 36 18.66 4.97 4.84
C LYS A 36 18.63 3.85 3.81
N GLU A 37 17.65 3.90 2.93
CA GLU A 37 17.53 3.10 1.74
C GLU A 37 18.82 3.43 0.99
N LYS A 38 19.80 2.52 1.06
CA LYS A 38 21.00 2.63 0.27
C LYS A 38 20.49 2.77 -1.16
N GLU A 39 20.73 3.91 -1.80
CA GLU A 39 20.40 4.16 -3.21
C GLU A 39 21.13 3.10 -4.04
N ARG A 40 20.51 1.92 -4.17
CA ARG A 40 20.81 0.93 -5.18
C ARG A 40 20.05 1.41 -6.41
N PRO A 41 20.66 1.45 -7.60
CA PRO A 41 19.91 1.80 -8.79
C PRO A 41 18.73 0.83 -8.96
N ASP A 42 17.52 1.40 -8.97
CA ASP A 42 16.28 0.88 -9.58
C ASP A 42 16.53 -0.25 -10.59
N THR A 43 16.55 -1.54 -10.21
CA THR A 43 16.45 -2.59 -11.23
C THR A 43 15.08 -2.50 -11.91
N ASP A 44 14.95 -3.00 -13.14
CA ASP A 44 13.70 -2.84 -13.88
C ASP A 44 12.51 -3.56 -13.21
N ILE A 45 12.78 -4.69 -12.54
CA ILE A 45 11.78 -5.38 -11.70
C ILE A 45 11.36 -4.52 -10.50
N GLU A 46 12.28 -3.81 -9.84
CA GLU A 46 11.95 -2.93 -8.72
C GLU A 46 11.09 -1.74 -9.15
N LYS A 47 11.44 -1.11 -10.27
CA LYS A 47 10.62 -0.02 -10.84
C LYS A 47 9.21 -0.50 -11.14
N ALA A 48 9.08 -1.70 -11.73
CA ALA A 48 7.78 -2.31 -12.01
C ALA A 48 7.00 -2.58 -10.70
N MET A 49 7.62 -3.23 -9.72
CA MET A 49 6.98 -3.53 -8.42
C MET A 49 6.57 -2.25 -7.66
N LYS A 50 7.41 -1.20 -7.69
CA LYS A 50 7.11 0.11 -7.09
C LYS A 50 5.90 0.78 -7.76
N LYS A 51 5.84 0.74 -9.10
CA LYS A 51 4.69 1.25 -9.87
C LYS A 51 3.42 0.47 -9.53
N MET A 52 3.50 -0.86 -9.49
CA MET A 52 2.40 -1.74 -9.10
C MET A 52 1.90 -1.45 -7.67
N GLY A 53 2.81 -1.35 -6.70
CA GLY A 53 2.47 -1.06 -5.30
C GLY A 53 1.93 0.36 -5.09
N GLY A 54 2.36 1.34 -5.88
CA GLY A 54 1.80 2.69 -5.89
C GLY A 54 0.34 2.70 -6.35
N ALA A 55 0.05 2.05 -7.48
CA ALA A 55 -1.32 1.92 -7.99
C ALA A 55 -2.22 1.12 -7.03
N PHE A 56 -1.73 0.00 -6.51
CA PHE A 56 -2.47 -0.82 -5.55
C PHE A 56 -2.83 -0.06 -4.28
N ARG A 57 -1.92 0.77 -3.74
CA ARG A 57 -2.21 1.57 -2.53
C ARG A 57 -3.39 2.54 -2.76
N LYS A 58 -3.44 3.19 -3.91
CA LYS A 58 -4.56 4.08 -4.28
C LYS A 58 -5.87 3.30 -4.39
N LEU A 59 -5.85 2.22 -5.15
CA LEU A 59 -7.00 1.33 -5.35
C LEU A 59 -7.51 0.72 -4.03
N ARG A 60 -6.60 0.33 -3.13
CA ARG A 60 -6.93 -0.15 -1.79
C ARG A 60 -7.55 0.95 -0.92
N GLY A 61 -7.13 2.20 -1.08
CA GLY A 61 -7.77 3.36 -0.45
C GLY A 61 -9.24 3.48 -0.87
N GLN A 62 -9.52 3.40 -2.16
CA GLN A 62 -10.87 3.42 -2.72
C GLN A 62 -11.73 2.25 -2.19
N ALA A 63 -11.17 1.03 -2.21
CA ALA A 63 -11.86 -0.14 -1.68
C ALA A 63 -12.21 -0.01 -0.18
N LYS A 64 -11.32 0.56 0.64
CA LYS A 64 -11.60 0.86 2.06
C LYS A 64 -12.70 1.90 2.24
N ALA A 65 -12.80 2.87 1.33
CA ALA A 65 -13.88 3.85 1.32
C ALA A 65 -15.20 3.26 0.80
N GLY A 66 -15.18 2.04 0.23
CA GLY A 66 -16.35 1.43 -0.41
C GLY A 66 -16.80 2.14 -1.69
N ALA A 67 -15.93 2.99 -2.26
CA ALA A 67 -16.24 3.80 -3.42
C ALA A 67 -15.03 3.86 -4.36
N PHE A 68 -15.23 3.42 -5.60
CA PHE A 68 -14.23 3.48 -6.67
C PHE A 68 -14.44 4.74 -7.50
N THR A 69 -13.35 5.44 -7.79
CA THR A 69 -13.36 6.63 -8.65
C THR A 69 -13.21 6.23 -10.11
N SER A 70 -13.41 7.17 -11.03
CA SER A 70 -13.34 6.92 -12.48
C SER A 70 -11.95 6.43 -12.95
N ASP A 71 -10.90 6.71 -12.19
CA ASP A 71 -9.53 6.25 -12.46
C ASP A 71 -9.25 4.81 -12.00
N ALA A 72 -10.19 4.12 -11.34
CA ALA A 72 -9.98 2.79 -10.80
C ALA A 72 -9.53 1.78 -11.87
N VAL A 73 -10.12 1.84 -13.06
CA VAL A 73 -9.76 0.97 -14.19
C VAL A 73 -8.34 1.28 -14.69
N ASP A 74 -7.93 2.54 -14.69
CA ASP A 74 -6.58 2.95 -15.10
C ASP A 74 -5.51 2.52 -14.07
N LEU A 75 -5.86 2.52 -12.78
CA LEU A 75 -5.01 1.98 -11.72
C LEU A 75 -4.83 0.46 -11.91
N VAL A 76 -5.89 -0.27 -12.25
CA VAL A 76 -5.83 -1.71 -12.54
C VAL A 76 -4.99 -1.98 -13.80
N ALA A 77 -5.15 -1.19 -14.86
CA ALA A 77 -4.32 -1.30 -16.06
C ALA A 77 -2.83 -1.03 -15.77
N THR A 78 -2.55 -0.03 -14.93
CA THR A 78 -1.19 0.27 -14.45
C THR A 78 -0.58 -0.90 -13.70
N MET A 79 -1.35 -1.55 -12.83
CA MET A 79 -0.91 -2.75 -12.11
C MET A 79 -0.64 -3.91 -13.07
N LYS A 80 -1.52 -4.14 -14.05
CA LYS A 80 -1.37 -5.23 -15.03
C LYS A 80 -0.13 -5.07 -15.89
N ALA A 81 0.11 -3.86 -16.39
CA ALA A 81 1.32 -3.55 -17.15
C ALA A 81 2.58 -3.80 -16.31
N ALA A 82 2.60 -3.30 -15.07
CA ALA A 82 3.73 -3.50 -14.17
C ALA A 82 3.96 -4.98 -13.79
N ALA A 83 2.89 -5.74 -13.55
CA ALA A 83 2.99 -7.18 -13.28
C ALA A 83 3.52 -7.95 -14.51
N THR A 84 3.06 -7.58 -15.71
CA THR A 84 3.54 -8.18 -16.96
C THR A 84 5.03 -7.89 -17.19
N GLU A 85 5.48 -6.67 -16.91
CA GLU A 85 6.90 -6.33 -16.98
C GLU A 85 7.72 -7.10 -15.95
N ALA A 86 7.27 -7.14 -14.69
CA ALA A 86 7.96 -7.87 -13.62
C ALA A 86 8.08 -9.37 -13.94
N ALA A 87 7.06 -10.00 -14.53
CA ALA A 87 7.07 -11.43 -14.88
C ALA A 87 8.12 -11.82 -15.95
N LYS A 88 8.71 -10.85 -16.65
CA LYS A 88 9.83 -11.07 -17.60
C LYS A 88 11.16 -11.29 -16.89
N HIS A 89 11.24 -10.97 -15.61
CA HIS A 89 12.46 -11.07 -14.81
C HIS A 89 12.37 -12.23 -13.83
N ASP A 90 13.52 -12.79 -13.49
CA ASP A 90 13.60 -13.74 -12.38
C ASP A 90 13.58 -12.99 -11.04
N PRO A 91 12.93 -13.51 -10.00
CA PRO A 91 12.96 -12.90 -8.69
C PRO A 91 14.37 -12.82 -8.14
N LEU A 92 14.67 -11.77 -7.38
CA LEU A 92 16.00 -11.55 -6.80
C LEU A 92 16.46 -12.71 -5.89
N LYS A 93 15.50 -13.34 -5.20
CA LYS A 93 15.75 -14.49 -4.32
C LYS A 93 16.21 -15.73 -5.07
N THR A 94 16.02 -15.82 -6.38
CA THR A 94 16.50 -16.95 -7.22
C THR A 94 18.01 -17.18 -7.05
N LYS A 95 18.78 -16.13 -6.75
CA LYS A 95 20.23 -16.22 -6.49
C LYS A 95 20.58 -17.01 -5.22
N GLU A 96 19.66 -17.05 -4.26
CA GLU A 96 19.78 -17.77 -2.98
C GLU A 96 19.25 -19.21 -3.08
N ILE A 97 18.58 -19.56 -4.18
CA ILE A 97 18.01 -20.89 -4.41
C ILE A 97 19.09 -21.83 -4.97
N PRO A 98 19.21 -23.07 -4.46
CA PRO A 98 20.07 -24.10 -5.03
C PRO A 98 19.76 -24.32 -6.52
N GLU A 99 20.79 -24.57 -7.33
CA GLU A 99 20.65 -24.65 -8.80
C GLU A 99 19.58 -25.66 -9.25
N ALA A 100 19.50 -26.82 -8.57
CA ALA A 100 18.51 -27.86 -8.84
C ALA A 100 17.05 -27.39 -8.67
N ASP A 101 16.81 -26.39 -7.80
CA ASP A 101 15.47 -25.91 -7.46
C ASP A 101 15.08 -24.62 -8.20
N ARG A 102 16.04 -23.93 -8.84
CA ARG A 102 15.81 -22.60 -9.47
C ARG A 102 14.73 -22.63 -10.53
N ALA A 103 14.70 -23.66 -11.38
CA ALA A 103 13.72 -23.76 -12.46
C ALA A 103 12.29 -23.84 -11.91
N LYS A 104 12.08 -24.64 -10.86
CA LYS A 104 10.79 -24.75 -10.16
C LYS A 104 10.42 -23.43 -9.49
N PHE A 105 11.36 -22.82 -8.79
CA PHE A 105 11.13 -21.54 -8.10
C PHE A 105 10.71 -20.41 -9.06
N VAL A 106 11.36 -20.29 -10.21
CA VAL A 106 10.99 -19.30 -11.24
C VAL A 106 9.64 -19.63 -11.87
N ALA A 107 9.31 -20.92 -12.09
CA ALA A 107 8.01 -21.32 -12.59
C ALA A 107 6.88 -20.98 -11.60
N ASP A 108 7.08 -21.25 -10.31
CA ASP A 108 6.12 -20.93 -9.24
C ASP A 108 5.90 -19.41 -9.14
N TYR A 109 6.96 -18.60 -9.28
CA TYR A 109 6.86 -17.14 -9.38
C TYR A 109 5.98 -16.71 -10.56
N LYS A 110 6.24 -17.22 -11.76
CA LYS A 110 5.47 -16.86 -12.97
C LYS A 110 4.00 -17.24 -12.82
N ALA A 111 3.71 -18.42 -12.26
CA ALA A 111 2.34 -18.85 -11.98
C ALA A 111 1.62 -17.88 -11.01
N LYS A 112 2.34 -17.34 -10.02
CA LYS A 112 1.78 -16.33 -9.10
C LYS A 112 1.53 -14.99 -9.76
N MET A 113 2.38 -14.57 -10.70
CA MET A 113 2.15 -13.38 -11.51
C MET A 113 0.94 -13.54 -12.44
N ASP A 114 0.73 -14.74 -12.99
CA ASP A 114 -0.46 -15.06 -13.81
C ASP A 114 -1.74 -15.08 -12.96
N GLU A 115 -1.71 -15.65 -11.75
CA GLU A 115 -2.82 -15.59 -10.80
C GLU A 115 -3.17 -14.13 -10.46
N PHE A 116 -2.16 -13.29 -10.26
CA PHE A 116 -2.33 -11.86 -10.01
C PHE A 116 -2.99 -11.15 -11.20
N ASN A 117 -2.47 -11.36 -12.42
CA ASN A 117 -3.04 -10.78 -13.65
C ASN A 117 -4.49 -11.23 -13.89
N THR A 118 -4.79 -12.50 -13.67
CA THR A 118 -6.16 -13.03 -13.77
C THR A 118 -7.09 -12.35 -12.75
N THR A 119 -6.61 -12.11 -11.53
CA THR A 119 -7.40 -11.41 -10.51
C THR A 119 -7.64 -9.94 -10.89
N LEU A 120 -6.69 -9.28 -11.57
CA LEU A 120 -6.87 -7.92 -12.13
C LEU A 120 -7.91 -7.88 -13.24
N ASP A 121 -7.98 -8.91 -14.09
CA ASP A 121 -8.99 -9.01 -15.13
C ASP A 121 -10.39 -9.15 -14.54
N SER A 122 -10.55 -10.01 -13.52
CA SER A 122 -11.81 -10.10 -12.77
C SER A 122 -12.18 -8.78 -12.10
N LEU A 123 -11.20 -8.05 -11.55
CA LEU A 123 -11.46 -6.75 -10.93
C LEU A 123 -11.90 -5.72 -11.97
N THR A 124 -11.28 -5.71 -13.15
CA THR A 124 -11.67 -4.83 -14.26
C THR A 124 -13.12 -5.09 -14.67
N ALA A 125 -13.51 -6.36 -14.76
CA ALA A 125 -14.89 -6.73 -15.07
C ALA A 125 -15.87 -6.26 -13.99
N ALA A 126 -15.56 -6.49 -12.71
CA ALA A 126 -16.40 -6.07 -11.58
C ALA A 126 -16.57 -4.54 -11.53
N LEU A 127 -15.48 -3.78 -11.74
CA LEU A 127 -15.53 -2.31 -11.78
C LEU A 127 -16.41 -1.80 -12.93
N LYS A 128 -16.28 -2.38 -14.13
CA LYS A 128 -17.10 -2.02 -15.29
C LYS A 128 -18.58 -2.38 -15.12
N ALA A 129 -18.87 -3.44 -14.37
CA ALA A 129 -20.22 -3.88 -14.04
C ALA A 129 -20.84 -3.14 -12.83
N GLY A 130 -20.11 -2.24 -12.17
CA GLY A 130 -20.58 -1.55 -10.95
C GLY A 130 -20.70 -2.46 -9.73
N GLN A 131 -20.04 -3.63 -9.73
CA GLN A 131 -20.10 -4.62 -8.66
C GLN A 131 -19.13 -4.26 -7.53
N THR A 132 -19.49 -3.24 -6.74
CA THR A 132 -18.61 -2.68 -5.70
C THR A 132 -18.17 -3.71 -4.65
N ALA A 133 -19.07 -4.58 -4.18
CA ALA A 133 -18.74 -5.59 -3.17
C ALA A 133 -17.70 -6.60 -3.69
N ASP A 134 -17.90 -7.09 -4.92
CA ASP A 134 -16.96 -8.01 -5.58
C ASP A 134 -15.62 -7.35 -5.83
N ALA A 135 -15.63 -6.09 -6.29
CA ALA A 135 -14.41 -5.31 -6.48
C ALA A 135 -13.63 -5.12 -5.17
N VAL A 136 -14.29 -4.85 -4.04
CA VAL A 136 -13.64 -4.77 -2.72
C VAL A 136 -13.01 -6.12 -2.33
N ALA A 137 -13.73 -7.23 -2.52
CA ALA A 137 -13.21 -8.57 -2.23
C ALA A 137 -11.97 -8.90 -3.08
N LEU A 138 -12.00 -8.57 -4.37
CA LEU A 138 -10.89 -8.77 -5.30
C LEU A 138 -9.68 -7.92 -4.94
N VAL A 139 -9.86 -6.65 -4.53
CA VAL A 139 -8.77 -5.82 -4.00
C VAL A 139 -8.16 -6.43 -2.74
N GLY A 140 -8.97 -7.03 -1.87
CA GLY A 140 -8.52 -7.79 -0.72
C GLY A 140 -7.64 -9.00 -1.11
N LYS A 141 -8.08 -9.77 -2.12
CA LYS A 141 -7.32 -10.90 -2.67
C LYS A 141 -5.99 -10.45 -3.27
N LEU A 142 -5.98 -9.39 -4.09
CA LEU A 142 -4.76 -8.81 -4.67
C LEU A 142 -3.74 -8.42 -3.59
N GLY A 143 -4.21 -7.86 -2.48
CA GLY A 143 -3.33 -7.51 -1.35
C GLY A 143 -2.68 -8.73 -0.70
N LYS A 144 -3.42 -9.84 -0.56
CA LYS A 144 -2.86 -11.10 -0.05
C LYS A 144 -1.85 -11.69 -1.03
N LEU A 145 -2.13 -11.65 -2.33
CA LEU A 145 -1.21 -12.11 -3.37
C LEU A 145 0.10 -11.32 -3.39
N GLN A 146 0.05 -9.99 -3.31
CA GLN A 146 1.28 -9.17 -3.24
C GLN A 146 2.10 -9.50 -1.99
N HIS A 147 1.44 -9.61 -0.83
CA HIS A 147 2.13 -9.90 0.42
C HIS A 147 2.79 -11.28 0.40
N GLY A 148 2.04 -12.33 0.05
CA GLY A 148 2.57 -13.68 -0.04
C GLY A 148 3.66 -13.82 -1.10
N GLY A 149 3.50 -13.16 -2.26
CA GLY A 149 4.52 -13.13 -3.29
C GLY A 149 5.82 -12.47 -2.84
N HIS A 150 5.74 -11.38 -2.07
CA HIS A 150 6.95 -10.76 -1.50
C HIS A 150 7.62 -11.69 -0.48
N GLU A 151 6.87 -12.32 0.42
CA GLU A 151 7.44 -13.27 1.39
C GLU A 151 8.14 -14.46 0.72
N GLU A 152 7.54 -14.97 -0.36
CA GLU A 152 8.01 -16.15 -1.06
C GLU A 152 9.19 -15.84 -2.00
N PHE A 153 9.12 -14.75 -2.77
CA PHE A 153 10.03 -14.49 -3.91
C PHE A 153 11.01 -13.33 -3.70
N GLN A 154 10.85 -12.52 -2.65
CA GLN A 154 11.77 -11.44 -2.31
C GLN A 154 12.75 -11.88 -1.20
N PRO A 155 14.04 -11.51 -1.27
CA PRO A 155 14.97 -11.71 -0.15
C PRO A 155 14.46 -11.01 1.12
N LYS A 156 14.69 -11.60 2.30
CA LYS A 156 14.21 -11.07 3.59
C LYS A 156 14.74 -9.67 3.92
N ASP A 157 15.96 -9.38 3.51
CA ASP A 157 16.66 -8.12 3.80
C ASP A 157 16.60 -7.12 2.63
N TYR A 158 15.64 -7.30 1.72
CA TYR A 158 15.54 -6.48 0.52
C TYR A 158 14.96 -5.09 0.77
#